data_AF-Q9U7G5-F1
#
_entry.id   AF-Q9U7G5-F1
#
_cell.length_a   1.000
_cell.length_b   1.000
_cell.length_c   1.000
_cell.angle_alpha   90.00
_cell.angle_beta   90.00
_cell.angle_gamma   90.00
#
_symmetry.space_group_name_H-M   'P 1'
#
loop_
_entity.id
_entity.type
_entity.pdbx_description
1 polymer ?
#
loop_
_entity_poly.entity_id
_entity_poly.type
_entity_poly.pdbx_seq_one_letter_code
_entity_poly.pdbx_strand_id
1 'polypeptide(L)' 'DQHLEHMDTNKINNTHNLLLEVSLAAKHEGQSITGYYPKYEVQYPGSSFTTCTML' A
#
# COMPACT_ATOMS: atom_id res chain seq x y z
N ASP A 1 -0.07 7.13 1.16
CA ASP A 1 -1.35 7.68 1.64
C ASP A 1 -1.94 8.87 0.86
N GLN A 2 -1.21 9.57 -0.02
CA GLN A 2 -1.79 10.74 -0.73
C GLN A 2 -3.03 10.46 -1.59
N HIS A 3 -3.28 9.22 -1.99
CA HIS A 3 -4.41 8.86 -2.87
C HIS A 3 -5.77 9.03 -2.17
N LEU A 4 -5.89 8.59 -0.92
CA LEU A 4 -7.16 8.66 -0.19
C LEU A 4 -7.40 10.05 0.39
N GLU A 5 -6.35 10.73 0.85
CA GLU A 5 -6.42 12.09 1.44
C GLU A 5 -6.85 13.16 0.43
N HIS A 6 -6.59 12.96 -0.87
CA HIS A 6 -6.92 13.90 -1.93
C HIS A 6 -8.07 13.44 -2.84
N MET A 7 -8.76 12.36 -2.47
CA MET A 7 -9.89 11.87 -3.24
C MET A 7 -11.11 12.79 -3.07
N ASP A 8 -11.80 13.05 -4.18
CA ASP A 8 -13.10 13.72 -4.15
C ASP A 8 -14.11 12.83 -3.40
N THR A 9 -14.65 13.33 -2.29
CA THR A 9 -15.61 12.62 -1.45
C THR A 9 -16.89 12.27 -2.20
N ASN A 10 -17.23 12.99 -3.28
CA ASN A 10 -18.38 12.69 -4.13
C ASN A 10 -18.20 11.39 -4.95
N LYS A 11 -16.96 10.90 -5.11
CA LYS A 11 -16.69 9.59 -5.72
C LYS A 11 -17.05 8.44 -4.79
N ILE A 12 -17.08 8.66 -3.47
CA ILE A 12 -17.52 7.69 -2.47
C ILE A 12 -19.05 7.81 -2.34
N ASN A 13 -19.76 7.38 -3.38
CA ASN A 13 -21.22 7.40 -3.38
C ASN A 13 -21.85 6.09 -2.89
N ASN A 14 -21.04 5.06 -2.63
CA ASN A 14 -21.42 3.79 -2.02
C ASN A 14 -20.17 3.05 -1.48
N THR A 15 -20.40 1.98 -0.71
CA THR A 15 -19.34 1.16 -0.10
C THR A 15 -18.45 0.46 -1.13
N HIS A 16 -18.96 0.12 -2.32
CA HIS A 16 -18.18 -0.54 -3.35
C HIS A 16 -17.13 0.39 -3.97
N ASN A 17 -17.47 1.68 -4.14
CA ASN A 17 -16.52 2.68 -4.63
C ASN A 17 -15.40 2.92 -3.60
N LEU A 18 -15.75 3.03 -2.31
CA LEU A 18 -14.75 3.13 -1.25
C LEU A 18 -13.81 1.93 -1.24
N LEU A 19 -14.37 0.71 -1.33
CA LEU A 19 -13.57 -0.52 -1.34
C LEU A 19 -12.64 -0.57 -2.56
N LEU A 20 -13.12 -0.15 -3.73
CA LEU A 20 -12.31 -0.10 -4.94
C LEU A 20 -11.11 0.84 -4.78
N GLU A 21 -11.35 2.04 -4.27
CA GLU A 21 -10.31 3.05 -4.09
C GLU A 21 -9.28 2.64 -3.02
N VAL A 22 -9.73 2.08 -1.90
CA VAL A 22 -8.85 1.52 -0.87
C VAL A 22 -8.02 0.36 -1.43
N SER A 23 -8.63 -0.52 -2.23
CA SER A 23 -7.92 -1.63 -2.87
C SER A 23 -6.86 -1.15 -3.86
N LEU A 24 -7.16 -0.07 -4.59
CA LEU A 24 -6.23 0.54 -5.54
C LEU A 24 -5.06 1.22 -4.83
N ALA A 25 -5.33 1.94 -3.74
CA ALA A 25 -4.31 2.54 -2.89
C ALA A 25 -3.39 1.46 -2.29
N ALA A 26 -3.96 0.41 -1.69
CA ALA A 26 -3.20 -0.70 -1.12
C ALA A 26 -2.34 -1.43 -2.16
N LYS A 27 -2.84 -1.59 -3.40
CA LYS A 27 -2.06 -2.15 -4.50
C LYS A 27 -0.85 -1.28 -4.82
N HIS A 28 -1.02 0.04 -4.92
CA HIS A 28 0.06 0.94 -5.24
C HIS A 28 1.13 0.98 -4.14
N GLU A 29 0.71 1.02 -2.88
CA GLU A 29 1.62 0.96 -1.73
C GLU A 29 2.32 -0.41 -1.64
N GLY A 30 1.62 -1.51 -1.91
CA GLY A 30 2.27 -2.82 -2.04
C GLY A 30 3.30 -2.87 -3.17
N GLN A 31 3.03 -2.23 -4.30
CA GLN A 31 3.98 -2.15 -5.42
C GLN A 31 5.23 -1.33 -5.08
N SER A 32 5.08 -0.17 -4.44
CA SER A 32 6.23 0.63 -4.01
C SER A 32 7.13 -0.20 -3.08
N ILE A 33 6.53 -0.96 -2.17
CA ILE A 33 7.23 -1.87 -1.24
C ILE A 33 7.99 -2.98 -1.97
N THR A 34 7.38 -3.66 -2.94
CA THR A 34 8.04 -4.76 -3.68
C THR A 34 9.31 -4.32 -4.42
N GLY A 35 9.39 -3.06 -4.87
CA GLY A 35 10.59 -2.53 -5.51
C GLY A 35 11.76 -2.34 -4.55
N TYR A 36 11.49 -2.08 -3.26
CA TYR A 36 12.52 -1.90 -2.23
C TYR A 36 12.79 -3.16 -1.41
N TYR A 37 11.88 -4.13 -1.44
CA TYR A 37 11.97 -5.40 -0.70
C TYR A 37 13.35 -6.10 -0.80
N PRO A 38 14.01 -6.21 -1.97
CA PRO A 38 15.33 -6.84 -2.07
C PRO A 38 16.41 -6.13 -1.24
N LYS A 39 16.30 -4.82 -1.03
CA LYS A 39 17.26 -4.07 -0.18
C LYS A 39 17.08 -4.43 1.29
N TYR A 40 15.84 -4.66 1.72
CA TYR A 40 15.52 -5.01 3.09
C TYR A 40 15.90 -6.46 3.43
N GLU A 41 15.76 -7.40 2.48
CA GLU A 41 16.30 -8.76 2.63
C GLU A 41 17.82 -8.77 2.84
N VAL A 42 18.55 -7.91 2.14
CA VAL A 42 20.01 -7.76 2.31
C VAL A 42 20.36 -7.11 3.65
N GLN A 43 19.58 -6.13 4.09
CA GLN A 43 19.84 -5.42 5.35
C GLN A 43 19.44 -6.25 6.59
N TYR A 44 18.44 -7.13 6.46
CA TYR A 44 17.90 -7.93 7.56
C TYR A 44 17.77 -9.41 7.15
N PRO A 45 18.91 -10.10 6.92
CA PRO A 45 18.90 -11.49 6.46
C PRO A 45 18.24 -12.41 7.49
N GLY A 46 17.24 -13.18 7.05
CA GLY A 46 16.53 -14.16 7.88
C GLY A 46 15.33 -13.61 8.68
N SER A 47 14.97 -12.34 8.51
CA SER A 47 13.75 -11.79 9.10
C SER A 47 12.54 -12.08 8.22
N SER A 48 11.59 -12.88 8.72
CA SER A 48 10.30 -13.14 8.05
C SER A 48 9.34 -11.94 8.06
N PHE A 49 9.73 -10.82 8.68
CA PHE A 49 8.90 -9.64 8.89
C PHE A 49 9.40 -8.40 8.14
N THR A 50 10.42 -8.53 7.29
CA THR A 50 11.02 -7.43 6.51
C THR A 50 9.97 -6.58 5.79
N THR A 51 8.95 -7.21 5.21
CA THR A 51 7.87 -6.53 4.50
C THR A 51 6.85 -5.86 5.43
N CYS A 52 6.54 -6.46 6.58
CA CYS A 52 5.58 -5.92 7.55
C CYS A 52 6.12 -4.71 8.33
N THR A 53 7.44 -4.52 8.37
CA THR A 53 8.08 -3.40 9.08
C THR A 53 8.07 -2.12 8.23
N MET A 54 7.82 -2.23 6.92
CA MET A 54 7.83 -1.11 5.98
C MET A 54 6.44 -0.56 5.63
N LEU A 55 5.39 -1.35 5.88
CA LEU A 55 3.98 -0.98 5.79
C LEU A 55 3.59 -0.10 6.99
#